data_AF-A0A2G2F9M4-F1
#
_entry.id   AF-A0A2G2F9M4-F1
#
_cell.length_a   1.000
_cell.length_b   1.000
_cell.length_c   1.000
_cell.angle_alpha   90.00
_cell.angle_beta   90.00
_cell.angle_gamma   90.00
#
_symmetry.space_group_name_H-M   'P 1'
#
loop_
_entity.id
_entity.type
_entity.pdbx_description
1 polymer ?
#
loop_
_entity_poly.entity_id
_entity_poly.type
_entity_poly.pdbx_seq_one_letter_code
_entity_poly.pdbx_strand_id
1 'polypeptide(L)'
;MKRILLLLTAIIVVSCGEQTEKERITELLKAKIGNELPFNEVKIGEIENGTAVIVDDSWCYWIDKSNKIYCVNGTGKSVYDVKNSECEYAPIKAMFSDIEKIVK
;
A
#
# COMPACT_ATOMS: atom_id res chain seq x y z
N MET A 1 51.19 -19.12 -31.64
CA MET A 1 50.55 -18.63 -30.38
C MET A 1 49.41 -17.69 -30.76
N LYS A 2 48.15 -18.16 -30.71
CA LYS A 2 46.97 -17.34 -31.01
C LYS A 2 46.44 -16.75 -29.69
N ARG A 3 46.49 -15.43 -29.55
CA ARG A 3 45.86 -14.70 -28.44
C ARG A 3 44.39 -14.48 -28.81
N ILE A 4 43.49 -15.16 -28.12
CA ILE A 4 42.05 -14.95 -28.25
C ILE A 4 41.70 -13.77 -27.35
N LEU A 5 41.30 -12.66 -27.96
CA LEU A 5 40.81 -11.46 -27.28
C LEU A 5 39.33 -11.71 -26.94
N LEU A 6 39.02 -11.98 -25.68
CA LEU A 6 37.65 -12.07 -25.17
C LEU A 6 37.13 -10.64 -24.95
N LEU A 7 36.24 -10.18 -25.83
CA LEU A 7 35.39 -9.01 -25.57
C LEU A 7 34.36 -9.38 -24.49
N LEU A 8 34.49 -8.78 -23.31
CA LEU A 8 33.40 -8.72 -22.34
C LEU A 8 32.39 -7.66 -22.82
N THR A 9 31.28 -8.10 -23.41
CA THR A 9 30.06 -7.30 -23.46
C THR A 9 29.46 -7.24 -22.05
N ALA A 10 29.67 -6.12 -21.36
CA ALA A 10 28.95 -5.78 -20.15
C ALA A 10 27.47 -5.55 -20.53
N ILE A 11 26.63 -6.55 -20.30
CA ILE A 11 25.18 -6.41 -20.34
C ILE A 11 24.80 -5.64 -19.08
N ILE A 12 24.57 -4.34 -19.23
CA ILE A 12 23.95 -3.52 -18.21
C ILE A 12 22.48 -3.94 -18.18
N VAL A 13 22.15 -4.88 -17.30
CA VAL A 13 20.76 -5.18 -16.95
C VAL A 13 20.23 -4.00 -16.15
N VAL A 14 19.54 -3.08 -16.83
CA VAL A 14 18.66 -2.12 -16.17
C VAL A 14 17.49 -2.93 -15.63
N SER A 15 17.60 -3.38 -14.38
CA SER A 15 16.45 -3.88 -13.63
C SER A 15 15.52 -2.71 -13.37
N CYS A 16 14.59 -2.45 -14.28
CA CYS A 16 13.36 -1.74 -13.95
C CYS A 16 12.59 -2.61 -12.95
N GLY A 17 12.84 -2.40 -11.66
CA GLY A 17 12.06 -3.02 -10.60
C GLY A 17 10.65 -2.42 -10.64
N GLU A 18 9.67 -3.18 -11.11
CA GLU A 18 8.26 -2.79 -10.99
C GLU A 18 7.93 -2.64 -9.50
N GLN A 19 7.53 -1.44 -9.10
CA GLN A 19 7.03 -1.19 -7.74
C GLN A 19 5.75 -2.00 -7.54
N THR A 20 5.69 -2.78 -6.46
CA THR A 20 4.49 -3.58 -6.16
C THR A 20 3.35 -2.68 -5.70
N GLU A 21 2.11 -3.13 -5.90
CA GLU A 21 0.91 -2.41 -5.43
C GLU A 21 0.94 -2.19 -3.90
N LYS A 22 1.46 -3.16 -3.16
CA LYS A 22 1.67 -3.06 -1.70
C LYS A 22 2.63 -1.94 -1.34
N GLU A 23 3.78 -1.84 -2.01
CA GLU A 23 4.75 -0.76 -1.78
C GLU A 23 4.14 0.60 -2.15
N ARG A 24 3.46 0.69 -3.30
CA ARG A 24 2.82 1.92 -3.77
C ARG A 24 1.80 2.45 -2.76
N ILE A 25 0.91 1.59 -2.26
CA ILE A 25 -0.10 2.00 -1.27
C ILE A 25 0.54 2.29 0.09
N THR A 26 1.56 1.52 0.49
CA THR A 26 2.27 1.78 1.75
C THR A 26 2.88 3.18 1.73
N GLU A 27 3.55 3.57 0.65
CA GLU A 27 4.13 4.92 0.51
C GLU A 27 3.05 6.02 0.43
N LEU A 28 1.92 5.75 -0.24
CA LEU A 28 0.78 6.66 -0.27
C LEU A 28 0.24 6.96 1.14
N LEU A 29 0.10 5.93 1.98
CA LEU A 29 -0.35 6.08 3.37
C LEU A 29 0.72 6.74 4.23
N LYS A 30 2.00 6.36 4.12
CA LYS A 30 3.10 6.98 4.86
C LYS A 30 3.23 8.47 4.58
N ALA A 31 2.99 8.90 3.34
CA ALA A 31 2.98 10.31 2.99
C ALA A 31 1.91 11.14 3.74
N LYS A 32 0.85 10.49 4.25
CA LYS A 32 -0.24 11.14 4.98
C LYS A 32 -0.16 10.94 6.49
N ILE A 33 0.11 9.71 6.93
CA ILE A 33 0.03 9.28 8.34
C ILE A 33 1.29 8.53 8.82
N GLY A 34 2.39 8.58 8.07
CA GLY A 34 3.62 7.83 8.35
C GLY A 34 4.30 8.15 9.68
N ASN A 35 4.05 9.34 10.24
CA ASN A 35 4.56 9.75 11.54
C ASN A 35 3.65 9.34 12.70
N GLU A 36 2.44 8.86 12.42
CA GLU A 36 1.43 8.53 13.43
C GLU A 36 1.36 7.02 13.68
N LEU A 37 1.86 6.19 12.75
CA LEU A 37 1.80 4.73 12.80
C LEU A 37 3.19 4.11 12.54
N PRO A 38 3.47 2.90 13.04
CA PRO A 38 4.75 2.25 12.84
C PRO A 38 4.90 1.57 11.46
N PHE A 39 3.81 1.10 10.83
CA PHE A 39 3.85 0.38 9.54
C PHE A 39 4.76 -0.86 9.57
N ASN A 40 4.71 -1.65 10.65
CA ASN A 40 5.48 -2.89 10.77
C ASN A 40 4.90 -3.97 9.84
N GLU A 41 3.59 -4.00 9.71
CA GLU A 41 2.87 -4.92 8.83
C GLU A 41 1.82 -4.18 8.01
N VAL A 42 1.75 -4.51 6.71
CA VAL A 42 0.76 -4.00 5.77
C VAL A 42 0.17 -5.16 5.00
N LYS A 43 -1.14 -5.38 5.14
CA LYS A 43 -1.89 -6.40 4.40
C LYS A 43 -2.78 -5.69 3.39
N ILE A 44 -2.82 -6.19 2.16
CA ILE A 44 -3.65 -5.59 1.10
C ILE A 44 -4.53 -6.64 0.43
N GLY A 45 -5.67 -6.20 -0.11
CA GLY A 45 -6.58 -7.06 -0.88
C GLY A 45 -7.52 -6.24 -1.74
N GLU A 46 -7.78 -6.70 -2.97
CA GLU A 46 -8.73 -6.03 -3.84
C GLU A 46 -10.17 -6.29 -3.38
N ILE A 47 -10.97 -5.22 -3.30
CA ILE A 47 -12.38 -5.30 -2.89
C ILE A 47 -13.19 -4.14 -3.44
N GLU A 48 -14.40 -4.43 -3.90
CA GLU A 48 -15.41 -3.43 -4.31
C GLU A 48 -14.83 -2.29 -5.19
N ASN A 49 -14.04 -2.65 -6.19
CA ASN A 49 -13.36 -1.73 -7.13
C ASN A 49 -12.26 -0.85 -6.52
N GLY A 50 -11.67 -1.24 -5.40
CA GLY A 50 -10.48 -0.61 -4.84
C GLY A 50 -9.59 -1.61 -4.11
N THR A 51 -8.69 -1.09 -3.29
CA THR A 51 -7.75 -1.90 -2.51
C THR A 51 -7.95 -1.60 -1.04
N ALA A 52 -8.40 -2.61 -0.29
CA ALA A 52 -8.41 -2.55 1.16
C ALA A 52 -7.00 -2.75 1.70
N VAL A 53 -6.67 -2.01 2.76
CA VAL A 53 -5.40 -2.09 3.46
C VAL A 53 -5.65 -2.19 4.96
N ILE A 54 -4.95 -3.11 5.60
CA ILE A 54 -4.82 -3.16 7.06
C ILE A 54 -3.37 -2.89 7.41
N VAL A 55 -3.15 -1.85 8.22
CA VAL A 55 -1.84 -1.54 8.81
C VAL A 55 -1.84 -2.06 10.24
N ASP A 56 -0.84 -2.85 10.58
CA ASP A 56 -0.57 -3.39 11.93
C ASP A 56 -1.83 -3.97 12.60
N ASP A 57 -2.62 -4.73 11.83
CA ASP A 57 -3.84 -5.44 12.25
C ASP A 57 -4.95 -4.60 12.88
N SER A 58 -4.86 -3.27 12.82
CA SER A 58 -5.74 -2.38 13.59
C SER A 58 -6.34 -1.26 12.75
N TRP A 59 -5.55 -0.70 11.83
CA TRP A 59 -5.92 0.48 11.08
C TRP A 59 -6.33 0.11 9.67
N CYS A 60 -7.61 0.27 9.34
CA CYS A 60 -8.15 -0.19 8.08
C CYS A 60 -8.59 0.96 7.17
N TYR A 61 -8.11 0.90 5.94
CA TYR A 61 -8.34 1.89 4.90
C TYR A 61 -8.78 1.21 3.61
N TRP A 62 -9.43 1.97 2.74
CA TRP A 62 -9.77 1.54 1.38
C TRP A 62 -9.32 2.62 0.40
N ILE A 63 -8.59 2.20 -0.63
CA ILE A 63 -8.01 3.07 -1.64
C ILE A 63 -8.76 2.88 -2.95
N ASP A 64 -9.37 3.94 -3.48
CA ASP A 64 -10.05 3.86 -4.76
C ASP A 64 -9.06 3.82 -5.94
N LYS A 65 -9.57 3.61 -7.16
CA LYS A 65 -8.73 3.60 -8.38
C LYS A 65 -8.09 4.97 -8.71
N SER A 66 -8.54 6.05 -8.07
CA SER A 66 -7.98 7.40 -8.18
C SER A 66 -6.97 7.71 -7.07
N ASN A 67 -6.61 6.74 -6.23
CA ASN A 67 -5.73 6.88 -5.07
C ASN A 67 -6.29 7.76 -3.94
N LYS A 68 -7.61 7.97 -3.89
CA LYS A 68 -8.23 8.60 -2.71
C LYS A 68 -8.28 7.58 -1.58
N ILE A 69 -7.83 8.02 -0.40
CA ILE A 69 -7.82 7.22 0.82
C ILE A 69 -9.16 7.43 1.56
N TYR A 70 -9.80 6.34 1.90
CA TYR A 70 -10.98 6.31 2.75
C TYR A 70 -10.72 5.48 4.01
N CYS A 71 -11.43 5.81 5.08
CA CYS A 71 -11.35 5.10 6.35
C CYS A 71 -12.40 4.00 6.39
N VAL A 72 -12.04 2.80 6.81
CA VAL A 72 -12.99 1.68 6.94
C VAL A 72 -13.49 1.55 8.37
N ASN A 73 -12.63 1.75 9.37
CA ASN A 73 -12.98 1.59 10.78
C ASN A 73 -12.67 2.86 11.61
N GLY A 74 -13.23 2.90 12.82
CA GLY A 74 -13.05 4.03 13.74
C GLY A 74 -11.59 4.26 14.14
N THR A 75 -10.80 3.19 14.31
CA THR A 75 -9.38 3.27 14.63
C THR A 75 -8.56 3.91 13.51
N GLY A 76 -8.79 3.48 12.26
CA GLY A 76 -8.18 4.09 11.07
C GLY A 76 -8.53 5.56 10.95
N LYS A 77 -9.80 5.91 11.20
CA LYS A 77 -10.26 7.30 11.22
C LYS A 77 -9.60 8.12 12.31
N SER A 78 -9.53 7.64 13.56
CA SER A 78 -8.98 8.41 14.69
C SER A 78 -7.52 8.82 14.48
N VAL A 79 -6.75 8.04 13.71
CA VAL A 79 -5.37 8.37 13.36
C VAL A 79 -5.30 9.35 12.18
N TYR A 80 -6.15 9.16 11.17
CA TYR A 80 -6.14 10.05 10.00
C TYR A 80 -6.64 11.46 10.35
N ASP A 81 -7.58 11.58 11.30
CA ASP A 81 -8.24 12.82 11.70
C ASP A 81 -7.35 13.76 12.54
N VAL A 82 -6.20 13.30 13.06
CA VAL A 82 -5.33 14.12 13.93
C VAL A 82 -4.66 15.26 13.16
N LYS A 83 -4.55 15.15 11.83
CA LYS A 83 -3.90 16.17 10.97
C LYS A 83 -4.66 16.51 9.68
N ASN A 84 -5.69 15.74 9.29
CA ASN A 84 -6.51 16.01 8.10
C ASN A 84 -7.95 15.54 8.34
N SER A 85 -8.90 16.48 8.37
CA SER A 85 -10.34 16.19 8.53
C SER A 85 -11.00 15.53 7.31
N GLU A 86 -10.21 14.95 6.41
CA GLU A 86 -10.64 14.56 5.04
C GLU A 86 -10.89 13.07 4.89
N CYS A 87 -10.64 12.23 5.91
CA CYS A 87 -10.92 10.80 5.79
C CYS A 87 -12.42 10.52 5.97
N GLU A 88 -13.12 10.49 4.85
CA GLU A 88 -14.48 9.98 4.73
C GLU A 88 -14.50 8.47 4.95
N TYR A 89 -15.63 7.96 5.45
CA TYR A 89 -15.83 6.51 5.50
C TYR A 89 -15.94 5.94 4.08
N ALA A 90 -15.35 4.76 3.87
CA ALA A 90 -15.32 4.11 2.59
C ALA A 90 -16.74 3.80 2.09
N PRO A 91 -17.08 4.12 0.83
CA PRO A 91 -18.40 3.86 0.25
C PRO A 91 -18.53 2.39 -0.22
N ILE A 92 -18.17 1.44 0.65
CA ILE A 92 -18.15 -0.01 0.39
C ILE A 92 -19.03 -0.73 1.42
N LYS A 93 -19.49 -1.95 1.10
CA LYS A 93 -20.29 -2.77 2.01
C LYS A 93 -19.43 -3.52 3.02
N ALA A 94 -18.23 -3.93 2.60
CA ALA A 94 -17.33 -4.69 3.44
C ALA A 94 -16.89 -3.91 4.67
N MET A 95 -17.03 -4.54 5.83
CA MET A 95 -16.52 -4.00 7.09
C MET A 95 -15.12 -4.57 7.38
N PHE A 96 -14.48 -4.05 8.43
CA PHE A 96 -13.15 -4.49 8.87
C PHE A 96 -13.04 -6.03 8.97
N SER A 97 -14.02 -6.69 9.61
CA SER A 97 -14.03 -8.14 9.80
C SER A 97 -14.22 -8.95 8.51
N ASP A 98 -14.78 -8.35 7.46
CA ASP A 98 -14.82 -8.97 6.12
C ASP A 98 -13.47 -8.83 5.43
N ILE A 99 -12.86 -7.64 5.53
CA ILE A 99 -11.56 -7.32 4.95
C ILE A 99 -10.45 -8.15 5.58
N GLU A 100 -10.45 -8.34 6.90
CA GLU A 100 -9.48 -9.20 7.61
C GLU A 100 -9.41 -10.62 7.05
N LYS A 101 -10.52 -11.14 6.51
CA LYS A 101 -10.57 -12.48 5.89
C LYS A 101 -10.04 -12.51 4.46
N ILE A 102 -9.94 -11.36 3.82
CA ILE A 102 -9.58 -11.20 2.40
C ILE A 102 -8.10 -10.86 2.25
N VAL A 103 -7.60 -9.95 3.09
CA VAL A 103 -6.22 -9.48 3.00
C VAL A 103 -5.23 -10.54 3.47
N LYS A 104 -4.01 -10.50 2.93
CA LYS A 104 -2.91 -11.43 3.22
C LYS A 104 -1.62 -10.69 3.54
#